data_AF-A0A443IIM8-F1
#
_entry.id   AF-A0A443IIM8-F1
#
_cell.length_a   1.000
_cell.length_b   1.000
_cell.length_c   1.000
_cell.angle_alpha   90.00
_cell.angle_beta   90.00
_cell.angle_gamma   90.00
#
_symmetry.space_group_name_H-M   'P 1'
#
loop_
_entity.id
_entity.type
_entity.pdbx_description
1 polymer ?
#
loop_
_entity_poly.entity_id
_entity_poly.type
_entity_poly.pdbx_seq_one_letter_code
_entity_poly.pdbx_strand_id
1 'polypeptide(L)'
;MKNTPASQFLTLSALLRDSYAPRSEGRFSFRGHLLDRPMVNRREIRLCPHCILEDHDREGALGRYGRSYWQLTQFRTCPRHGTPITSLPAQRHALDFAPVVERSLESIRQNAGAATVRQHGFESWLLHRLAGQRTDYWFDDLEISVVAQFCEKVGIALCFGGATAPGQLEDGQLAIATETAFQRLAARTTGVEPLFREIWTKSCSTRAGYYATFGHLWRWLDKVKADPRYERILSKAADFVFSHQPIPAGTLLLGRECKQRRCHSVNSAAAVISPT
;
A
#
# COMPACT_ATOMS: atom_id res chain seq x y z
N MET A 1 -5.83 52.49 0.97
CA MET A 1 -5.91 51.35 1.91
C MET A 1 -5.36 50.12 1.20
N LYS A 2 -4.13 49.69 1.53
CA LYS A 2 -3.49 48.51 0.95
C LYS A 2 -3.79 47.33 1.88
N ASN A 3 -4.59 46.37 1.41
CA ASN A 3 -4.78 45.10 2.09
C ASN A 3 -3.56 44.21 1.82
N THR A 4 -2.68 44.11 2.81
CA THR A 4 -1.64 43.09 2.89
C THR A 4 -2.32 41.72 3.10
N PRO A 5 -1.94 40.66 2.37
CA PRO A 5 -2.48 39.34 2.66
C PRO A 5 -1.95 38.88 4.02
N ALA A 6 -2.87 38.44 4.90
CA ALA A 6 -2.53 37.88 6.18
C ALA A 6 -1.61 36.67 5.99
N SER A 7 -0.36 36.76 6.43
CA SER A 7 0.52 35.61 6.55
C SER A 7 -0.13 34.64 7.54
N GLN A 8 -0.66 33.53 7.04
CA GLN A 8 -1.11 32.43 7.89
C GLN A 8 0.10 31.86 8.62
N PHE A 9 0.27 32.25 9.88
CA PHE A 9 1.24 31.61 10.75
C PHE A 9 0.81 30.14 10.93
N LEU A 10 1.61 29.22 10.38
CA LEU A 10 1.47 27.79 10.67
C LEU A 10 1.65 27.59 12.17
N THR A 11 0.64 27.04 12.83
CA THR A 11 0.74 26.70 14.25
C THR A 11 1.74 25.55 14.45
N LEU A 12 2.39 25.48 15.62
CA LEU A 12 3.22 24.33 15.98
C LEU A 12 2.47 22.99 15.80
N SER A 13 1.16 22.98 16.07
CA SER A 13 0.30 21.82 15.85
C SER A 13 0.19 21.42 14.37
N ALA A 14 0.16 22.39 13.44
CA ALA A 14 0.15 22.10 12.01
C ALA A 14 1.49 21.49 11.55
N LEU A 15 2.60 22.05 12.02
CA LEU A 15 3.94 21.52 11.71
C LEU A 15 4.15 20.11 12.26
N LEU A 16 3.72 19.85 13.50
CA LEU A 16 3.78 18.52 14.11
C LEU A 16 2.89 17.52 13.38
N ARG A 17 1.71 17.94 12.93
CA ARG A 17 0.79 17.09 12.15
C ARG A 17 1.41 16.63 10.83
N ASP A 18 2.17 17.50 10.17
CA ASP A 18 2.83 17.22 8.89
C ASP A 18 4.26 16.66 9.00
N SER A 19 4.69 16.30 10.20
CA SER A 19 5.99 15.68 10.47
C SER A 19 5.89 14.16 10.65
N TYR A 20 6.92 13.45 10.20
CA TYR A 20 7.09 12.02 10.47
C TYR A 20 7.81 11.84 11.81
N ALA A 21 7.10 11.33 12.81
CA ALA A 21 7.67 11.05 14.13
C ALA A 21 8.13 9.59 14.23
N PRO A 22 9.41 9.30 14.56
CA PRO A 22 9.85 7.92 14.78
C PRO A 22 9.11 7.28 15.98
N ARG A 23 8.88 5.97 15.89
CA ARG A 23 8.27 5.13 16.93
C ARG A 23 9.17 3.91 17.19
N SER A 24 8.81 3.10 18.18
CA SER A 24 9.47 1.83 18.46
C SER A 24 9.47 0.91 17.24
N GLU A 25 10.37 -0.09 17.25
CA GLU A 25 10.50 -1.10 16.18
C GLU A 25 10.78 -0.50 14.78
N GLY A 26 11.31 0.73 14.73
CA GLY A 26 11.62 1.42 13.48
C GLY A 26 10.38 1.87 12.69
N ARG A 27 9.21 1.90 13.31
CA ARG A 27 7.97 2.45 12.73
C ARG A 27 7.96 3.99 12.78
N PHE A 28 6.99 4.59 12.11
CA PHE A 28 6.76 6.03 12.10
C PHE A 28 5.31 6.35 12.43
N SER A 29 5.06 7.56 12.92
CA SER A 29 3.74 8.13 13.02
C SER A 29 3.65 9.36 12.11
N PHE A 30 2.57 9.46 11.36
CA PHE A 30 2.31 10.59 10.46
C PHE A 30 0.81 10.88 10.46
N ARG A 31 0.44 12.13 10.75
CA ARG A 31 -0.98 12.57 10.84
C ARG A 31 -1.84 11.65 11.73
N GLY A 32 -1.28 11.14 12.82
CA GLY A 32 -1.96 10.25 13.77
C GLY A 32 -1.98 8.76 13.39
N HIS A 33 -1.46 8.39 12.21
CA HIS A 33 -1.43 7.00 11.76
C HIS A 33 -0.07 6.36 12.00
N LEU A 34 -0.07 5.08 12.40
CA LEU A 34 1.15 4.27 12.50
C LEU A 34 1.52 3.73 11.13
N LEU A 35 2.79 3.86 10.76
CA LEU A 35 3.34 3.48 9.47
C LEU A 35 4.53 2.54 9.66
N ASP A 36 4.60 1.51 8.82
CA ASP A 36 5.74 0.61 8.83
C ASP A 36 6.94 1.24 8.13
N ARG A 37 8.14 0.86 8.57
CA ARG A 37 9.40 1.41 8.05
C ARG A 37 9.49 1.48 6.52
N PRO A 38 9.06 0.46 5.74
CA PRO A 38 9.15 0.50 4.28
C PRO A 38 8.19 1.49 3.61
N MET A 39 7.18 1.98 4.34
CA MET A 39 6.23 2.95 3.82
C MET A 39 6.83 4.35 3.71
N VAL A 40 7.87 4.66 4.48
CA VAL A 40 8.44 6.02 4.52
C VAL A 40 9.73 6.06 3.69
N ASN A 41 9.65 6.70 2.52
CA ASN A 41 10.80 7.04 1.71
C ASN A 41 11.61 8.16 2.38
N ARG A 42 12.92 7.92 2.51
CA ARG A 42 13.89 8.84 3.14
C ARG A 42 15.14 9.05 2.28
N ARG A 43 15.09 8.63 1.01
CA ARG A 43 16.24 8.58 0.11
C ARG A 43 16.12 9.54 -1.07
N GLU A 44 14.90 9.72 -1.56
CA GLU A 44 14.61 10.47 -2.78
C GLU A 44 13.64 11.61 -2.50
N ILE A 45 13.70 12.68 -3.30
CA ILE A 45 12.65 13.68 -3.32
C ILE A 45 11.58 13.22 -4.29
N ARG A 46 10.37 13.00 -3.78
CA ARG A 46 9.23 12.54 -4.57
C ARG A 46 8.27 13.70 -4.77
N LEU A 47 7.77 13.86 -5.99
CA LEU A 47 6.86 14.95 -6.35
C LEU A 47 5.94 14.60 -7.50
N CYS A 48 4.82 15.31 -7.61
CA CYS A 48 4.04 15.37 -8.84
C CYS A 48 4.58 16.52 -9.70
N PRO A 49 4.99 16.27 -10.95
CA PRO A 49 5.55 17.33 -11.78
C PRO A 49 4.54 18.45 -12.07
N HIS A 50 3.28 18.11 -12.30
CA HIS A 50 2.21 19.10 -12.51
C HIS A 50 1.95 19.98 -11.28
N CYS A 51 1.92 19.40 -10.07
CA CYS A 51 1.77 20.20 -8.85
C CYS A 51 2.88 21.25 -8.72
N ILE A 52 4.13 20.89 -9.07
CA ILE A 52 5.27 21.80 -8.96
C ILE A 52 5.21 22.91 -10.00
N LEU A 53 4.80 22.60 -11.22
CA LEU A 53 4.65 23.62 -12.27
C LEU A 53 3.52 24.59 -11.92
N GLU A 54 2.38 24.12 -11.42
CA GLU A 54 1.30 25.01 -11.00
C GLU A 54 1.67 25.90 -9.80
N ASP A 55 2.41 25.35 -8.83
CA ASP A 55 2.96 26.15 -7.72
C ASP A 55 3.92 27.23 -8.24
N HIS A 56 4.76 26.85 -9.22
CA HIS A 56 5.71 27.76 -9.87
C HIS A 56 5.00 28.85 -10.68
N ASP A 57 3.97 28.52 -11.43
CA ASP A 57 3.23 29.48 -12.25
C ASP A 57 2.47 30.49 -11.37
N ARG A 58 2.09 30.09 -10.15
CA ARG A 58 1.37 30.96 -9.21
C ARG A 58 2.30 31.93 -8.46
N GLU A 59 3.41 31.44 -7.94
CA GLU A 59 4.24 32.15 -6.94
C GLU A 59 5.75 32.10 -7.27
N GLY A 60 6.11 31.64 -8.46
CA GLY A 60 7.48 31.55 -8.92
C GLY A 60 8.31 30.52 -8.16
N ALA A 61 9.62 30.76 -8.09
CA ALA A 61 10.56 29.83 -7.47
C ALA A 61 10.25 29.53 -5.98
N LEU A 62 9.71 30.51 -5.25
CA LEU A 62 9.42 30.42 -3.82
C LEU A 62 8.09 29.72 -3.50
N GLY A 63 7.19 29.60 -4.49
CA GLY A 63 5.89 28.94 -4.31
C GLY A 63 5.94 27.42 -4.27
N ARG A 64 7.02 26.80 -4.78
CA ARG A 64 7.14 25.35 -4.90
C ARG A 64 7.42 24.73 -3.54
N TYR A 65 6.63 23.73 -3.15
CA TYR A 65 6.83 23.02 -1.89
C TYR A 65 6.61 21.51 -1.99
N GLY A 66 7.34 20.77 -1.15
CA GLY A 66 7.17 19.33 -1.02
C GLY A 66 5.94 19.02 -0.20
N ARG A 67 4.95 18.33 -0.78
CA ARG A 67 3.85 17.81 0.03
C ARG A 67 4.35 16.65 0.91
N SER A 68 4.05 16.71 2.20
CA SER A 68 4.52 15.75 3.22
C SER A 68 4.14 14.30 2.88
N TYR A 69 2.95 14.07 2.31
CA TYR A 69 2.49 12.73 1.93
C TYR A 69 3.27 12.12 0.75
N TRP A 70 4.03 12.89 -0.04
CA TRP A 70 4.88 12.34 -1.10
C TRP A 70 6.01 11.45 -0.56
N GLN A 71 6.35 11.56 0.73
CA GLN A 71 7.31 10.66 1.37
C GLN A 71 6.75 9.24 1.57
N LEU A 72 5.44 9.02 1.45
CA LEU A 72 4.86 7.68 1.53
C LEU A 72 5.02 6.94 0.20
N THR A 73 5.73 5.81 0.21
CA THR A 73 6.03 5.00 -0.98
C THR A 73 4.78 4.51 -1.73
N GLN A 74 3.63 4.52 -1.04
CA GLN A 74 2.32 4.14 -1.55
C GLN A 74 1.73 5.18 -2.52
N PHE A 75 2.09 6.47 -2.41
CA PHE A 75 1.67 7.46 -3.40
C PHE A 75 2.52 7.32 -4.66
N ARG A 76 2.04 6.54 -5.62
CA ARG A 76 2.72 6.35 -6.92
C ARG A 76 2.03 7.14 -8.03
N THR A 77 0.77 7.51 -7.82
CA THR A 77 0.01 8.40 -8.67
C THR A 77 -0.44 9.63 -7.88
N CYS A 78 -0.37 10.82 -8.48
CA CYS A 78 -0.86 12.04 -7.88
C CYS A 78 -2.40 12.00 -7.81
N PRO A 79 -3.02 12.12 -6.62
CA PRO A 79 -4.49 12.07 -6.50
C PRO A 79 -5.19 13.32 -7.07
N ARG A 80 -4.43 14.37 -7.41
CA ARG A 80 -4.97 15.60 -8.02
C ARG A 80 -4.87 15.60 -9.54
N HIS A 81 -3.77 15.09 -10.08
CA HIS A 81 -3.47 15.17 -11.52
C HIS A 81 -3.52 13.82 -12.23
N GLY A 82 -3.64 12.72 -11.49
CA GLY A 82 -3.59 11.36 -12.04
C GLY A 82 -2.24 10.99 -12.64
N THR A 83 -1.17 11.77 -12.44
CA THR A 83 0.13 11.51 -13.08
C THR A 83 1.04 10.68 -12.18
N PRO A 84 2.03 9.98 -12.75
CA PRO A 84 3.05 9.31 -11.95
C PRO A 84 3.77 10.31 -11.03
N ILE A 85 4.06 9.88 -9.81
CA ILE A 85 4.96 10.59 -8.90
C ILE A 85 6.40 10.35 -9.37
N THR A 86 7.15 11.42 -9.61
CA THR A 86 8.54 11.39 -10.03
C THR A 86 9.45 11.36 -8.81
N SER A 87 10.47 10.49 -8.84
CA SER A 87 11.59 10.51 -7.89
C SER A 87 12.76 11.28 -8.48
N LEU A 88 13.24 12.27 -7.75
CA LEU A 88 14.48 12.98 -8.03
C LEU A 88 15.58 12.48 -7.08
N PRO A 89 16.79 12.20 -7.61
CA PRO A 89 17.91 11.81 -6.77
C PRO A 89 18.27 12.96 -5.84
N ALA A 90 18.23 12.71 -4.52
CA ALA A 90 18.75 13.64 -3.54
C ALA A 90 20.21 13.28 -3.21
N GLN A 91 21.07 14.29 -3.05
CA GLN A 91 22.41 14.04 -2.50
C GLN A 91 22.29 13.56 -1.04
N ARG A 92 23.24 12.73 -0.61
CA ARG A 92 23.21 12.14 0.72
C ARG A 92 23.23 13.23 1.79
N HIS A 93 22.40 13.05 2.83
CA HIS A 93 22.39 13.73 4.13
C HIS A 93 21.41 14.89 4.37
N ALA A 94 20.70 15.41 3.35
CA ALA A 94 19.48 16.20 3.56
C ALA A 94 18.60 16.16 2.30
N LEU A 95 17.32 15.83 2.44
CA LEU A 95 16.32 16.01 1.38
C LEU A 95 16.00 17.51 1.27
N ASP A 96 16.97 18.32 0.85
CA ASP A 96 16.74 19.75 0.64
C ASP A 96 15.93 19.95 -0.65
N PHE A 97 14.62 20.14 -0.46
CA PHE A 97 13.63 20.10 -1.52
C PHE A 97 13.85 21.21 -2.56
N ALA A 98 14.02 22.45 -2.11
CA ALA A 98 14.08 23.62 -2.98
C ALA A 98 15.23 23.57 -3.99
N PRO A 99 16.51 23.35 -3.60
CA PRO A 99 17.61 23.34 -4.56
C PRO A 99 17.59 22.12 -5.48
N VAL A 100 17.04 20.98 -5.05
CA VAL A 100 16.88 19.81 -5.94
C VAL A 100 15.83 20.09 -6.99
N VAL A 101 14.67 20.64 -6.59
CA VAL A 101 13.62 21.01 -7.55
C VAL A 101 14.09 22.09 -8.52
N GLU A 102 14.83 23.09 -8.04
CA GLU A 102 15.41 24.14 -8.89
C GLU A 102 16.30 23.55 -9.99
N ARG A 103 17.27 22.71 -9.61
CA ARG A 103 18.18 22.07 -10.57
C ARG A 103 17.49 21.10 -11.53
N SER A 104 16.34 20.54 -11.12
CA SER A 104 15.61 19.56 -11.90
C SER A 104 14.41 20.13 -12.65
N LEU A 105 14.20 21.45 -12.66
CA LEU A 105 12.97 22.06 -13.19
C LEU A 105 12.68 21.68 -14.65
N GLU A 106 13.70 21.61 -15.50
CA GLU A 106 13.54 21.20 -16.90
C GLU A 106 13.14 19.73 -17.03
N SER A 107 13.77 18.85 -16.24
CA SER A 107 13.37 17.44 -16.17
C SER A 107 11.94 17.30 -15.64
N ILE A 108 11.52 18.14 -14.68
CA ILE A 108 10.15 18.18 -14.17
C ILE A 108 9.16 18.57 -15.29
N ARG A 109 9.49 19.57 -16.13
CA ARG A 109 8.67 19.95 -17.29
C ARG A 109 8.53 18.82 -18.30
N GLN A 110 9.63 18.15 -18.62
CA GLN A 110 9.62 17.00 -19.53
C GLN A 110 8.79 15.85 -18.97
N ASN A 111 8.92 15.55 -17.67
CA ASN A 111 8.11 14.54 -16.99
C ASN A 111 6.62 14.92 -16.97
N ALA A 112 6.27 16.20 -16.81
CA ALA A 112 4.89 16.65 -16.91
C ALA A 112 4.33 16.40 -18.33
N GLY A 113 5.05 16.82 -19.37
CA GLY A 113 4.63 16.67 -20.77
C GLY A 113 4.54 15.21 -21.24
N ALA A 114 5.34 14.30 -20.69
CA ALA A 114 5.32 12.88 -21.02
C ALA A 114 4.39 12.04 -20.12
N ALA A 115 3.80 12.62 -19.07
CA ALA A 115 3.03 11.85 -18.11
C ALA A 115 1.71 11.35 -18.71
N THR A 116 1.46 10.05 -18.55
CA THR A 116 0.15 9.46 -18.84
C THR A 116 -0.71 9.45 -17.57
N VAL A 117 -1.98 9.84 -17.72
CA VAL A 117 -2.98 9.76 -16.65
C VAL A 117 -3.21 8.30 -16.24
N ARG A 118 -3.25 8.06 -14.93
CA ARG A 118 -3.49 6.77 -14.29
C ARG A 118 -4.69 6.89 -13.34
N GLN A 119 -5.34 5.76 -13.09
CA GLN A 119 -6.31 5.64 -12.02
C GLN A 119 -5.62 5.84 -10.66
N HIS A 120 -6.31 6.49 -9.72
CA HIS A 120 -5.76 6.91 -8.42
C HIS A 120 -6.78 6.80 -7.28
N GLY A 121 -7.72 5.84 -7.36
CA GLY A 121 -8.74 5.64 -6.33
C GLY A 121 -8.10 5.33 -4.98
N PHE A 122 -7.08 4.48 -4.97
CA PHE A 122 -6.29 4.14 -3.79
C PHE A 122 -5.59 5.37 -3.19
N GLU A 123 -4.86 6.15 -3.99
CA GLU A 123 -4.16 7.34 -3.47
C GLU A 123 -5.13 8.41 -2.97
N SER A 124 -6.31 8.52 -3.59
CA SER A 124 -7.36 9.44 -3.15
C SER A 124 -7.92 9.01 -1.79
N TRP A 125 -8.25 7.72 -1.63
CA TRP A 125 -8.65 7.15 -0.33
C TRP A 125 -7.56 7.35 0.73
N LEU A 126 -6.30 7.08 0.39
CA LEU A 126 -5.17 7.22 1.30
C LEU A 126 -5.02 8.68 1.76
N LEU A 127 -5.16 9.65 0.85
CA LEU A 127 -5.09 11.06 1.17
C LEU A 127 -6.25 11.51 2.09
N HIS A 128 -7.49 11.06 1.81
CA HIS A 128 -8.65 11.33 2.66
C HIS A 128 -8.46 10.76 4.08
N ARG A 129 -8.03 9.51 4.19
CA ARG A 129 -7.75 8.85 5.49
C ARG A 129 -6.65 9.58 6.27
N LEU A 130 -5.59 10.03 5.61
CA LEU A 130 -4.54 10.84 6.22
C LEU A 130 -5.05 12.23 6.66
N ALA A 131 -6.05 12.78 5.98
CA ALA A 131 -6.72 14.02 6.40
C ALA A 131 -7.65 13.82 7.61
N GLY A 132 -7.85 12.58 8.06
CA GLY A 132 -8.78 12.22 9.13
C GLY A 132 -10.22 12.03 8.66
N GLN A 133 -10.44 11.99 7.34
CA GLN A 133 -11.75 11.75 6.76
C GLN A 133 -12.01 10.24 6.73
N ARG A 134 -13.21 9.83 7.16
CA ARG A 134 -13.69 8.47 6.97
C ARG A 134 -14.43 8.38 5.64
N THR A 135 -14.24 7.27 4.96
CA THR A 135 -15.03 6.83 3.83
C THR A 135 -16.02 5.76 4.30
N ASP A 136 -17.00 5.40 3.46
CA ASP A 136 -17.99 4.37 3.78
C ASP A 136 -17.49 2.93 3.54
N TYR A 137 -16.17 2.74 3.37
CA TYR A 137 -15.59 1.42 3.17
C TYR A 137 -15.46 0.66 4.49
N TRP A 138 -15.83 -0.63 4.49
CA TRP A 138 -15.79 -1.48 5.69
C TRP A 138 -14.37 -1.65 6.29
N PHE A 139 -13.33 -1.43 5.48
CA PHE A 139 -11.93 -1.52 5.91
C PHE A 139 -11.42 -0.20 6.50
N ASP A 140 -12.28 0.81 6.69
CA ASP A 140 -11.87 2.06 7.32
C ASP A 140 -11.60 1.98 8.82
N ASP A 141 -12.05 0.90 9.45
CA ASP A 141 -11.69 0.54 10.82
C ASP A 141 -10.28 -0.07 10.94
N LEU A 142 -9.66 -0.46 9.82
CA LEU A 142 -8.28 -0.95 9.81
C LEU A 142 -7.29 0.21 9.69
N GLU A 143 -6.09 0.02 10.24
CA GLU A 143 -4.99 0.96 10.09
C GLU A 143 -4.62 1.14 8.61
N ILE A 144 -4.30 2.38 8.24
CA ILE A 144 -3.91 2.72 6.86
C ILE A 144 -2.77 1.81 6.35
N SER A 145 -1.77 1.54 7.21
CA SER A 145 -0.63 0.70 6.83
C SER A 145 -1.02 -0.74 6.52
N VAL A 146 -2.06 -1.25 7.17
CA VAL A 146 -2.58 -2.61 6.98
C VAL A 146 -3.24 -2.70 5.60
N VAL A 147 -4.19 -1.80 5.32
CA VAL A 147 -4.91 -1.76 4.04
C VAL A 147 -3.96 -1.48 2.88
N ALA A 148 -3.05 -0.51 3.02
CA ALA A 148 -2.11 -0.16 1.98
C ALA A 148 -1.18 -1.32 1.59
N GLN A 149 -0.60 -2.02 2.57
CA GLN A 149 0.24 -3.18 2.26
C GLN A 149 -0.56 -4.36 1.75
N PHE A 150 -1.78 -4.58 2.28
CA PHE A 150 -2.65 -5.63 1.80
C PHE A 150 -3.00 -5.43 0.32
N CYS A 151 -3.46 -4.24 -0.07
CA CYS A 151 -3.78 -3.91 -1.46
C CYS A 151 -2.55 -4.09 -2.37
N GLU A 152 -1.37 -3.63 -1.96
CA GLU A 152 -0.15 -3.82 -2.76
C GLU A 152 0.17 -5.33 -2.94
N LYS A 153 0.19 -6.13 -1.86
CA LYS A 153 0.58 -7.55 -1.95
C LYS A 153 -0.45 -8.40 -2.68
N VAL A 154 -1.75 -8.16 -2.44
CA VAL A 154 -2.83 -8.83 -3.16
C VAL A 154 -2.82 -8.43 -4.62
N GLY A 155 -2.62 -7.15 -4.91
CA GLY A 155 -2.53 -6.63 -6.27
C GLY A 155 -1.42 -7.29 -7.07
N ILE A 156 -0.24 -7.46 -6.47
CA ILE A 156 0.87 -8.17 -7.10
C ILE A 156 0.48 -9.60 -7.44
N ALA A 157 -0.12 -10.32 -6.49
CA ALA A 157 -0.56 -11.69 -6.72
C ALA A 157 -1.65 -11.80 -7.81
N LEU A 158 -2.57 -10.83 -7.88
CA LEU A 158 -3.67 -10.78 -8.86
C LEU A 158 -3.19 -10.44 -10.28
N CYS A 159 -2.29 -9.45 -10.40
CA CYS A 159 -1.88 -8.89 -11.70
C CYS A 159 -0.63 -9.56 -12.28
N PHE A 160 0.28 -9.99 -11.41
CA PHE A 160 1.62 -10.47 -11.80
C PHE A 160 1.94 -11.87 -11.25
N GLY A 161 1.01 -12.51 -10.53
CA GLY A 161 1.14 -13.86 -9.99
C GLY A 161 1.86 -13.93 -8.63
N GLY A 162 1.55 -14.96 -7.85
CA GLY A 162 2.05 -15.12 -6.47
C GLY A 162 3.57 -15.29 -6.37
N ALA A 163 4.24 -15.77 -7.41
CA ALA A 163 5.70 -15.94 -7.43
C ALA A 163 6.46 -14.62 -7.60
N THR A 164 5.80 -13.54 -8.00
CA THR A 164 6.43 -12.25 -8.27
C THR A 164 6.69 -11.49 -6.98
N ALA A 165 7.95 -11.10 -6.77
CA ALA A 165 8.35 -10.29 -5.62
C ALA A 165 8.10 -8.80 -5.91
N PRO A 166 7.74 -7.99 -4.90
CA PRO A 166 7.55 -6.54 -5.08
C PRO A 166 8.77 -5.82 -5.67
N GLY A 167 9.99 -6.26 -5.34
CA GLY A 167 11.23 -5.66 -5.85
C GLY A 167 11.56 -5.99 -7.32
N GLN A 168 10.77 -6.85 -7.98
CA GLN A 168 10.89 -7.14 -9.40
C GLN A 168 9.99 -6.24 -10.27
N LEU A 169 9.18 -5.40 -9.63
CA LEU A 169 8.19 -4.56 -10.29
C LEU A 169 8.62 -3.10 -10.26
N GLU A 170 8.38 -2.42 -11.37
CA GLU A 170 8.52 -0.98 -11.46
C GLU A 170 7.37 -0.27 -10.73
N ASP A 171 7.56 1.01 -10.38
CA ASP A 171 6.54 1.80 -9.68
C ASP A 171 5.23 1.89 -10.46
N GLY A 172 5.26 1.92 -11.79
CA GLY A 172 4.05 1.87 -12.61
C GLY A 172 3.27 0.57 -12.44
N GLN A 173 3.96 -0.57 -12.37
CA GLN A 173 3.34 -1.88 -12.16
C GLN A 173 2.80 -2.01 -10.73
N LEU A 174 3.53 -1.51 -9.73
CA LEU A 174 3.06 -1.48 -8.34
C LEU A 174 1.83 -0.58 -8.16
N ALA A 175 1.76 0.55 -8.88
CA ALA A 175 0.57 1.41 -8.91
C ALA A 175 -0.65 0.65 -9.46
N ILE A 176 -0.49 -0.01 -10.62
CA ILE A 176 -1.55 -0.81 -11.25
C ILE A 176 -2.02 -1.94 -10.33
N ALA A 177 -1.09 -2.70 -9.73
CA ALA A 177 -1.40 -3.75 -8.78
C ALA A 177 -2.23 -3.22 -7.60
N THR A 178 -1.73 -2.17 -6.95
CA THR A 178 -2.35 -1.61 -5.74
C THR A 178 -3.75 -1.07 -6.03
N GLU A 179 -3.89 -0.31 -7.12
CA GLU A 179 -5.19 0.22 -7.55
C GLU A 179 -6.17 -0.90 -7.90
N THR A 180 -5.72 -1.95 -8.61
CA THR A 180 -6.57 -3.09 -8.96
C THR A 180 -7.13 -3.78 -7.71
N ALA A 181 -6.27 -4.08 -6.74
CA ALA A 181 -6.72 -4.70 -5.49
C ALA A 181 -7.63 -3.76 -4.69
N PHE A 182 -7.32 -2.46 -4.64
CA PHE A 182 -8.12 -1.47 -3.95
C PHE A 182 -9.53 -1.37 -4.54
N GLN A 183 -9.67 -1.23 -5.86
CA GLN A 183 -10.98 -1.20 -6.52
C GLN A 183 -11.80 -2.46 -6.23
N ARG A 184 -11.16 -3.63 -6.25
CA ARG A 184 -11.80 -4.91 -5.94
C ARG A 184 -12.21 -5.02 -4.47
N LEU A 185 -11.45 -4.43 -3.55
CA LEU A 185 -11.77 -4.36 -2.13
C LEU A 185 -12.91 -3.37 -1.85
N ALA A 186 -12.86 -2.20 -2.47
CA ALA A 186 -13.82 -1.10 -2.36
C ALA A 186 -15.20 -1.44 -2.92
N ALA A 187 -15.26 -2.26 -3.98
CA ALA A 187 -16.52 -2.70 -4.59
C ALA A 187 -17.31 -3.72 -3.72
N ARG A 188 -16.82 -4.08 -2.53
CA ARG A 188 -17.41 -5.12 -1.68
C ARG A 188 -17.95 -4.51 -0.40
N THR A 189 -19.11 -5.01 0.02
CA THR A 189 -19.73 -4.60 1.28
C THR A 189 -19.00 -5.20 2.48
N THR A 190 -18.37 -6.37 2.36
CA THR A 190 -17.59 -6.99 3.44
C THR A 190 -16.47 -7.91 2.92
N GLY A 191 -15.38 -7.99 3.70
CA GLY A 191 -14.42 -9.09 3.65
C GLY A 191 -13.35 -9.02 2.56
N VAL A 192 -12.35 -9.90 2.71
CA VAL A 192 -11.17 -10.05 1.82
C VAL A 192 -11.19 -11.38 1.05
N GLU A 193 -12.08 -12.29 1.43
CA GLU A 193 -12.22 -13.62 0.90
C GLU A 193 -12.41 -13.67 -0.63
N PRO A 194 -13.16 -12.74 -1.27
CA PRO A 194 -13.27 -12.71 -2.72
C PRO A 194 -11.92 -12.50 -3.44
N LEU A 195 -11.01 -11.71 -2.86
CA LEU A 195 -9.68 -11.48 -3.42
C LEU A 195 -8.83 -12.75 -3.35
N PHE A 196 -8.84 -13.43 -2.21
CA PHE A 196 -8.15 -14.72 -2.05
C PHE A 196 -8.71 -15.77 -3.00
N ARG A 197 -10.03 -15.81 -3.18
CA ARG A 197 -10.70 -16.70 -4.14
C ARG A 197 -10.24 -16.40 -5.57
N GLU A 198 -10.19 -15.14 -5.96
CA GLU A 198 -9.76 -14.75 -7.30
C GLU A 198 -8.31 -15.18 -7.58
N ILE A 199 -7.37 -14.90 -6.66
CA ILE A 199 -5.98 -15.36 -6.77
C ILE A 199 -5.93 -16.90 -6.87
N TRP A 200 -6.71 -17.59 -6.02
CA TRP A 200 -6.76 -19.05 -6.00
C TRP A 200 -7.20 -19.63 -7.35
N THR A 201 -8.29 -19.10 -7.91
CA THR A 201 -8.84 -19.59 -9.18
C THR A 201 -7.97 -19.26 -10.40
N LYS A 202 -7.25 -18.14 -10.38
CA LYS A 202 -6.35 -17.73 -11.46
C LYS A 202 -4.97 -18.36 -11.37
N SER A 203 -4.68 -19.08 -10.29
CA SER A 203 -3.36 -19.65 -10.07
C SER A 203 -3.07 -20.76 -11.08
N CYS A 204 -2.15 -20.50 -12.01
CA CYS A 204 -1.61 -21.51 -12.93
C CYS A 204 -0.37 -22.22 -12.35
N SER A 205 -0.19 -22.21 -11.02
CA SER A 205 0.98 -22.83 -10.39
C SER A 205 1.00 -24.34 -10.67
N THR A 206 2.12 -24.83 -11.22
CA THR A 206 2.36 -26.28 -11.42
C THR A 206 2.56 -27.03 -10.09
N ARG A 207 2.88 -26.29 -9.01
CA ARG A 207 2.94 -26.82 -7.65
C ARG A 207 1.62 -26.57 -6.95
N ALA A 208 1.02 -27.62 -6.38
CA ALA A 208 -0.17 -27.50 -5.55
C ALA A 208 0.17 -26.86 -4.20
N GLY A 209 -0.75 -26.04 -3.64
CA GLY A 209 -0.57 -25.50 -2.28
C GLY A 209 -0.81 -23.99 -2.17
N TYR A 210 -1.31 -23.56 -1.01
CA TYR A 210 -1.47 -22.14 -0.68
C TYR A 210 -0.15 -21.36 -0.79
N TYR A 211 0.99 -21.96 -0.42
CA TYR A 211 2.31 -21.33 -0.58
C TYR A 211 2.67 -21.07 -2.03
N ALA A 212 2.35 -21.99 -2.95
CA ALA A 212 2.66 -21.83 -4.36
C ALA A 212 1.70 -20.85 -5.04
N THR A 213 0.42 -20.89 -4.65
CA THR A 213 -0.63 -20.01 -5.17
C THR A 213 -0.46 -18.55 -4.75
N PHE A 214 -0.32 -18.30 -3.45
CA PHE A 214 -0.22 -16.94 -2.91
C PHE A 214 1.22 -16.43 -2.87
N GLY A 215 2.22 -17.32 -2.81
CA GLY A 215 3.64 -17.00 -2.88
C GLY A 215 4.07 -15.85 -1.96
N HIS A 216 4.53 -14.74 -2.53
CA HIS A 216 5.00 -13.58 -1.77
C HIS A 216 3.94 -12.93 -0.89
N LEU A 217 2.65 -13.01 -1.25
CA LEU A 217 1.56 -12.57 -0.38
C LEU A 217 1.54 -13.40 0.91
N TRP A 218 1.64 -14.73 0.81
CA TRP A 218 1.63 -15.60 1.98
C TRP A 218 2.87 -15.44 2.85
N ARG A 219 4.06 -15.29 2.23
CA ARG A 219 5.29 -15.00 2.98
C ARG A 219 5.20 -13.69 3.76
N TRP A 220 4.56 -12.67 3.18
CA TRP A 220 4.32 -11.40 3.88
C TRP A 220 3.33 -11.57 5.03
N LEU A 221 2.23 -12.31 4.84
CA LEU A 221 1.28 -12.62 5.92
C LEU A 221 1.98 -13.33 7.08
N ASP A 222 2.82 -14.33 6.80
CA ASP A 222 3.56 -15.04 7.86
C ASP A 222 4.55 -14.13 8.60
N LYS A 223 5.15 -13.16 7.90
CA LYS A 223 6.04 -12.16 8.50
C LYS A 223 5.31 -11.22 9.46
N VAL A 224 4.07 -10.83 9.16
CA VAL A 224 3.29 -9.88 9.97
C VAL A 224 2.40 -10.56 11.02
N LYS A 225 2.44 -11.89 11.15
CA LYS A 225 1.53 -12.67 12.02
C LYS A 225 1.56 -12.30 13.50
N ALA A 226 2.66 -11.71 13.98
CA ALA A 226 2.81 -11.28 15.36
C ALA A 226 2.23 -9.88 15.64
N ASP A 227 1.84 -9.14 14.59
CA ASP A 227 1.35 -7.77 14.70
C ASP A 227 -0.20 -7.77 14.73
N PRO A 228 -0.83 -7.42 15.88
CA PRO A 228 -2.28 -7.52 16.06
C PRO A 228 -3.11 -6.70 15.06
N ARG A 229 -2.53 -5.65 14.48
CA ARG A 229 -3.18 -4.80 13.46
C ARG A 229 -3.60 -5.62 12.24
N TYR A 230 -2.90 -6.72 11.96
CA TYR A 230 -3.17 -7.59 10.83
C TYR A 230 -4.14 -8.73 11.14
N GLU A 231 -4.57 -8.93 12.39
CA GLU A 231 -5.29 -10.15 12.78
C GLU A 231 -6.58 -10.36 11.99
N ARG A 232 -7.33 -9.29 11.71
CA ARG A 232 -8.55 -9.41 10.90
C ARG A 232 -8.25 -9.98 9.51
N ILE A 233 -7.13 -9.64 8.89
CA ILE A 233 -6.73 -10.15 7.58
C ILE A 233 -6.15 -11.56 7.71
N LEU A 234 -5.28 -11.80 8.70
CA LEU A 234 -4.65 -13.09 8.96
C LEU A 234 -5.68 -14.18 9.23
N SER A 235 -6.68 -13.89 10.08
CA SER A 235 -7.82 -14.77 10.33
C SER A 235 -8.50 -15.19 9.03
N LYS A 236 -8.85 -14.22 8.17
CA LYS A 236 -9.57 -14.51 6.92
C LYS A 236 -8.72 -15.29 5.93
N ALA A 237 -7.42 -15.01 5.87
CA ALA A 237 -6.49 -15.76 5.03
C ALA A 237 -6.33 -17.22 5.50
N ALA A 238 -6.15 -17.44 6.80
CA ALA A 238 -6.06 -18.79 7.38
C ALA A 238 -7.37 -19.57 7.17
N ASP A 239 -8.52 -18.97 7.49
CA ASP A 239 -9.84 -19.58 7.29
C ASP A 239 -10.13 -19.90 5.82
N PHE A 240 -9.66 -19.06 4.89
CA PHE A 240 -9.73 -19.34 3.47
C PHE A 240 -8.95 -20.63 3.14
N VAL A 241 -7.70 -20.73 3.56
CA VAL A 241 -6.86 -21.91 3.28
C VAL A 241 -7.41 -23.18 3.92
N PHE A 242 -7.86 -23.12 5.18
CA PHE A 242 -8.49 -24.27 5.85
C PHE A 242 -9.71 -24.79 5.09
N SER A 243 -10.42 -23.92 4.37
CA SER A 243 -11.63 -24.26 3.61
C SER A 243 -11.36 -24.65 2.15
N HIS A 244 -10.12 -24.60 1.67
CA HIS A 244 -9.77 -24.91 0.28
C HIS A 244 -8.64 -25.94 0.15
N GLN A 245 -7.96 -26.29 1.26
CA GLN A 245 -6.89 -27.29 1.28
C GLN A 245 -7.11 -28.31 2.40
N PRO A 246 -6.65 -29.56 2.21
CA PRO A 246 -6.78 -30.62 3.21
C PRO A 246 -5.75 -30.46 4.34
N ILE A 247 -5.90 -29.39 5.11
CA ILE A 247 -5.04 -29.09 6.26
C ILE A 247 -5.43 -30.01 7.43
N PRO A 248 -4.48 -30.75 8.03
CA PRO A 248 -4.75 -31.58 9.21
C PRO A 248 -5.18 -30.73 10.42
N ALA A 249 -6.03 -31.32 11.26
CA ALA A 249 -6.35 -30.75 12.56
C ALA A 249 -5.05 -30.56 13.39
N GLY A 250 -5.00 -29.50 14.21
CA GLY A 250 -3.81 -29.12 15.00
C GLY A 250 -2.76 -28.31 14.23
N THR A 251 -2.90 -28.15 12.91
CA THR A 251 -1.95 -27.35 12.12
C THR A 251 -2.14 -25.86 12.38
N LEU A 252 -1.06 -25.15 12.73
CA LEU A 252 -1.06 -23.69 12.89
C LEU A 252 -0.69 -22.99 11.57
N LEU A 253 -1.59 -22.15 11.06
CA LEU A 253 -1.34 -21.25 9.92
C LEU A 253 -1.63 -19.81 10.33
N LEU A 254 -0.67 -18.90 10.12
CA LEU A 254 -0.81 -17.47 10.41
C LEU A 254 -1.32 -17.17 11.84
N GLY A 255 -0.86 -17.96 12.83
CA GLY A 255 -1.28 -17.82 14.23
C GLY A 255 -2.62 -18.48 14.57
N ARG A 256 -3.26 -19.15 13.62
CA ARG A 256 -4.57 -19.79 13.79
C ARG A 256 -4.47 -21.30 13.66
N GLU A 257 -5.09 -22.02 14.59
CA GLU A 257 -5.14 -23.48 14.57
C GLU A 257 -6.28 -24.00 13.71
N CYS A 258 -5.99 -24.97 12.86
CA CYS A 258 -7.00 -25.77 12.18
C CYS A 258 -7.65 -26.71 13.20
N LYS A 259 -8.81 -26.32 13.76
CA LYS A 259 -9.51 -27.17 14.75
C LYS A 259 -9.98 -28.51 14.16
N GLN A 260 -10.40 -28.48 12.90
CA GLN A 260 -10.87 -29.65 12.18
C GLN A 260 -10.53 -29.51 10.70
N ARG A 261 -10.14 -30.62 10.07
CA ARG A 261 -9.92 -30.69 8.62
C ARG A 261 -11.26 -30.45 7.92
N ARG A 262 -11.31 -29.46 7.01
CA ARG A 262 -12.54 -29.09 6.27
C ARG A 262 -12.57 -29.59 4.82
N CYS A 263 -11.43 -30.00 4.28
CA CYS A 263 -11.30 -30.55 2.94
C CYS A 263 -10.46 -31.84 2.99
N HIS A 264 -10.70 -32.75 2.05
CA HIS A 264 -9.95 -34.00 1.96
C HIS A 264 -9.36 -34.15 0.55
N SER A 265 -8.08 -34.54 0.45
CA SER A 265 -7.55 -35.21 -0.73
C SER A 265 -8.00 -36.68 -0.75
N VAL A 266 -7.89 -37.36 -1.89
CA VAL A 266 -8.18 -38.80 -2.04
C VAL A 266 -7.46 -39.62 -0.95
N ASN A 267 -6.17 -39.36 -0.74
CA ASN A 267 -5.37 -40.05 0.28
C ASN A 267 -5.90 -39.79 1.71
N SER A 268 -6.27 -38.55 2.01
CA SER A 268 -6.77 -38.17 3.34
C SER A 268 -8.22 -38.61 3.59
N ALA A 269 -9.00 -38.85 2.54
CA ALA A 269 -10.33 -39.45 2.62
C ALA A 269 -10.21 -40.96 2.84
N ALA A 270 -9.33 -41.63 2.09
CA ALA A 270 -9.06 -43.06 2.25
C ALA A 270 -8.62 -43.42 3.68
N ALA A 271 -7.74 -42.62 4.29
CA ALA A 271 -7.30 -42.83 5.68
C ALA A 271 -8.41 -42.67 6.74
N VAL A 272 -9.51 -41.98 6.42
CA VAL A 272 -10.67 -41.82 7.32
C VAL A 272 -11.70 -42.93 7.11
N ILE A 273 -11.81 -43.45 5.88
CA ILE A 273 -12.79 -44.48 5.49
C ILE A 273 -12.27 -45.89 5.79
N SER A 274 -10.95 -46.09 5.82
CA SER A 274 -10.30 -47.34 6.27
C SER A 274 -9.61 -47.14 7.62
N PRO A 275 -10.35 -46.91 8.72
CA PRO A 275 -9.76 -46.94 10.04
C PRO A 275 -9.29 -48.39 10.28
N THR A 276 -7.99 -48.53 10.56
CA THR A 276 -7.42 -49.80 11.02
C THR A 276 -7.82 -50.05 12.45
#